data_AF-A0A938XBV3-F1
#
_entry.id   AF-A0A938XBV3-F1
#
_cell.length_a   1.000
_cell.length_b   1.000
_cell.length_c   1.000
_cell.angle_alpha   90.00
_cell.angle_beta   90.00
_cell.angle_gamma   90.00
#
_symmetry.space_group_name_H-M   'P 1'
#
loop_
_entity.id
_entity.type
_entity.pdbx_description
1 polymer ?
#
loop_
_entity_poly.entity_id
_entity_poly.type
_entity_poly.pdbx_seq_one_letter_code
_entity_poly.pdbx_strand_id
1 'polypeptide(L)'
;MIIRRLDRQEILDALHLVWEVFAQDVAPFYTPQGVASFQDFIRYPSIEQKIQTEGLAMFGAYEGMELRGAGAVLPTGHIALLFVRRQYQHQGIGKALFTEMCGFAGQVFRVQQVTVNAAPGAVNAFRHMGMYDAAPEQSSGGMRYTPMGMWVSAAPARRKKKGLFLAAGIGAACIALLIVASAALMRETKYAAENGSGSGSFSVPGEDGPSAWDWYDEYYDDFYGDTDPGEDGLTDSQESGIDAIDAHVDPDCGYQVTESDYTYTAENTTSAAIQFEVYYPQVEGLDEKVQEKVNTALQDCALATVDKLYLEPSDEMKEKVLGEENPVLASFVEYKVTYQSPSLLSVVFQDYSYEGSAGDVYTSLRCCNVNLEDGTVYQVKDIASLDDAFISLWAQEMRDEAEDSALLAELGEEDMKAVLGGDTKDGVYDAQFFADADGVEIGLSFRYPADSPDNRGYAWVTAPFDYDETGSFSTDSTFWSALGR
;
A
#
# COMPACT_ATOMS: atom_id res chain seq x y z
N MET A 1 -11.22 10.64 -6.76
CA MET A 1 -11.97 9.63 -6.00
C MET A 1 -11.30 8.27 -6.15
N ILE A 2 -10.98 7.61 -5.04
CA ILE A 2 -10.29 6.31 -4.99
C ILE A 2 -11.25 5.26 -4.42
N ILE A 3 -11.32 4.08 -5.04
CA ILE A 3 -12.03 2.92 -4.50
C ILE A 3 -10.97 1.89 -4.10
N ARG A 4 -11.01 1.37 -2.88
CA ARG A 4 -10.09 0.32 -2.42
C ARG A 4 -10.71 -0.60 -1.39
N ARG A 5 -10.07 -1.75 -1.16
CA ARG A 5 -10.41 -2.65 -0.05
C ARG A 5 -10.17 -1.92 1.28
N LEU A 6 -11.03 -2.19 2.27
CA LEU A 6 -10.90 -1.65 3.61
C LEU A 6 -10.04 -2.55 4.49
N ASP A 7 -9.22 -1.92 5.32
CA ASP A 7 -8.45 -2.60 6.37
C ASP A 7 -9.25 -2.72 7.66
N ARG A 8 -8.78 -3.55 8.59
CA ARG A 8 -9.53 -3.91 9.81
C ARG A 8 -9.93 -2.70 10.64
N GLN A 9 -9.07 -1.68 10.69
CA GLN A 9 -9.27 -0.46 11.47
C GLN A 9 -10.34 0.47 10.84
N GLU A 10 -10.53 0.39 9.52
CA GLU A 10 -11.45 1.23 8.74
C GLU A 10 -12.86 0.66 8.67
N ILE A 11 -13.02 -0.63 9.01
CA ILE A 11 -14.31 -1.32 9.04
C ILE A 11 -15.29 -0.56 9.93
N LEU A 12 -14.86 -0.08 11.10
CA LEU A 12 -15.78 0.58 12.04
C LEU A 12 -16.36 1.87 11.44
N ASP A 13 -15.55 2.67 10.76
CA ASP A 13 -15.99 3.91 10.10
C ASP A 13 -16.92 3.61 8.92
N ALA A 14 -16.63 2.55 8.16
CA ALA A 14 -17.51 2.09 7.09
C ALA A 14 -18.86 1.59 7.64
N LEU A 15 -18.87 0.87 8.76
CA LEU A 15 -20.10 0.43 9.41
C LEU A 15 -20.90 1.61 9.99
N HIS A 16 -20.23 2.65 10.48
CA HIS A 16 -20.88 3.89 10.88
C HIS A 16 -21.56 4.59 9.68
N LEU A 17 -20.87 4.70 8.54
CA LEU A 17 -21.46 5.24 7.30
C LEU A 17 -22.65 4.41 6.83
N VAL A 18 -22.47 3.08 6.80
CA VAL A 18 -23.53 2.14 6.40
C VAL A 18 -24.76 2.32 7.29
N TRP A 19 -24.58 2.43 8.61
CA TRP A 19 -25.68 2.67 9.54
C TRP A 19 -26.34 4.04 9.31
N GLU A 20 -25.54 5.10 9.14
CA GLU A 20 -26.03 6.45 8.89
C GLU A 20 -26.95 6.50 7.66
N VAL A 21 -26.46 5.98 6.53
CA VAL A 21 -27.21 5.97 5.26
C VAL A 21 -28.41 5.02 5.37
N PHE A 22 -28.25 3.84 5.98
CA PHE A 22 -29.35 2.91 6.18
C PHE A 22 -30.48 3.53 7.01
N ALA A 23 -30.16 4.16 8.13
CA ALA A 23 -31.14 4.75 9.03
C ALA A 23 -31.97 5.86 8.35
N GLN A 24 -31.35 6.62 7.45
CA GLN A 24 -32.00 7.71 6.72
C GLN A 24 -32.79 7.21 5.51
N ASP A 25 -32.18 6.36 4.67
CA ASP A 25 -32.67 6.09 3.32
C ASP A 25 -33.31 4.70 3.15
N VAL A 26 -33.06 3.75 4.06
CA VAL A 26 -33.54 2.35 3.93
C VAL A 26 -34.50 1.95 5.05
N ALA A 27 -34.21 2.32 6.29
CA ALA A 27 -35.01 1.98 7.47
C ALA A 27 -36.52 2.32 7.34
N PRO A 28 -36.94 3.44 6.69
CA PRO A 28 -38.36 3.72 6.48
C PRO A 28 -39.12 2.66 5.67
N PHE A 29 -38.43 1.84 4.90
CA PHE A 29 -39.04 0.75 4.12
C PHE A 29 -39.15 -0.57 4.89
N TYR A 30 -38.53 -0.68 6.07
CA TYR A 30 -38.41 -1.91 6.85
C TYR A 30 -39.27 -1.83 8.13
N THR A 31 -39.61 -2.99 8.68
CA THR A 31 -40.25 -3.05 10.01
C THR A 31 -39.19 -2.86 11.11
N PRO A 32 -39.58 -2.55 12.36
CA PRO A 32 -38.63 -2.49 13.48
C PRO A 32 -37.80 -3.78 13.65
N GLN A 33 -38.39 -4.94 13.35
CA GLN A 33 -37.69 -6.22 13.35
C GLN A 33 -36.61 -6.28 12.25
N GLY A 34 -36.92 -5.79 11.05
CA GLY A 34 -35.97 -5.72 9.93
C GLY A 34 -34.82 -4.75 10.21
N VAL A 35 -35.11 -3.59 10.82
CA VAL A 35 -34.10 -2.64 11.27
C VAL A 35 -33.17 -3.27 12.32
N ALA A 36 -33.73 -3.94 13.32
CA ALA A 36 -32.93 -4.64 14.34
C ALA A 36 -32.07 -5.76 13.73
N SER A 37 -32.62 -6.52 12.78
CA SER A 37 -31.88 -7.58 12.08
C SER A 37 -30.72 -7.03 11.26
N PHE A 38 -30.91 -5.89 10.58
CA PHE A 38 -29.83 -5.22 9.86
C PHE A 38 -28.78 -4.65 10.83
N GLN A 39 -29.21 -4.04 11.94
CA GLN A 39 -28.31 -3.53 12.97
C GLN A 39 -27.45 -4.64 13.59
N ASP A 40 -28.04 -5.81 13.87
CA ASP A 40 -27.32 -6.99 14.33
C ASP A 40 -26.31 -7.49 13.28
N PHE A 41 -26.69 -7.47 12.00
CA PHE A 41 -25.81 -7.87 10.89
C PHE A 41 -24.57 -6.97 10.75
N ILE A 42 -24.73 -5.64 10.85
CA ILE A 42 -23.64 -4.67 10.70
C ILE A 42 -22.87 -4.39 11.99
N ARG A 43 -23.09 -5.17 13.07
CA ARG A 43 -22.24 -5.04 14.27
C ARG A 43 -20.81 -5.44 13.94
N TYR A 44 -19.84 -4.71 14.48
CA TYR A 44 -18.43 -4.98 14.24
C TYR A 44 -18.04 -6.46 14.48
N PRO A 45 -18.40 -7.12 15.61
CA PRO A 45 -18.08 -8.55 15.79
C PRO A 45 -18.73 -9.47 14.75
N SER A 46 -19.91 -9.13 14.24
CA SER A 46 -20.62 -9.93 13.23
C SER A 46 -19.96 -9.80 11.85
N ILE A 47 -19.48 -8.61 11.51
CA ILE A 47 -18.75 -8.34 10.27
C ILE A 47 -17.34 -8.94 10.34
N GLU A 48 -16.64 -8.74 11.45
CA GLU A 48 -15.32 -9.32 11.70
C GLU A 48 -15.36 -10.85 11.60
N GLN A 49 -16.35 -11.49 12.21
CA GLN A 49 -16.55 -12.93 12.06
C GLN A 49 -16.75 -13.32 10.60
N LYS A 50 -17.57 -12.58 9.83
CA LYS A 50 -17.80 -12.88 8.41
C LYS A 50 -16.56 -12.70 7.54
N ILE A 51 -15.71 -11.74 7.85
CA ILE A 51 -14.41 -11.57 7.17
C ILE A 51 -13.54 -12.79 7.44
N GLN A 52 -13.42 -13.20 8.71
CA GLN A 52 -12.56 -14.30 9.12
C GLN A 52 -13.05 -15.68 8.64
N THR A 53 -14.36 -15.95 8.71
CA THR A 53 -14.91 -17.30 8.47
C THR A 53 -15.57 -17.48 7.11
N GLU A 54 -16.09 -16.40 6.52
CA GLU A 54 -16.84 -16.43 5.27
C GLU A 54 -16.13 -15.68 4.13
N GLY A 55 -14.96 -15.06 4.38
CA GLY A 55 -14.17 -14.36 3.36
C GLY A 55 -14.83 -13.09 2.82
N LEU A 56 -15.68 -12.43 3.61
CA LEU A 56 -16.30 -11.16 3.23
C LEU A 56 -15.23 -10.11 2.89
N ALA A 57 -15.29 -9.51 1.71
CA ALA A 57 -14.42 -8.40 1.33
C ALA A 57 -15.20 -7.08 1.42
N MET A 58 -14.65 -6.08 2.11
CA MET A 58 -15.23 -4.73 2.21
C MET A 58 -14.41 -3.70 1.42
N PHE A 59 -15.09 -2.70 0.87
CA PHE A 59 -14.54 -1.66 0.02
C PHE A 59 -15.00 -0.28 0.49
N GLY A 60 -14.14 0.73 0.36
CA GLY A 60 -14.41 2.12 0.66
C GLY A 60 -14.21 3.01 -0.56
N ALA A 61 -15.02 4.07 -0.65
CA ALA A 61 -14.86 5.13 -1.64
C ALA A 61 -14.42 6.42 -0.95
N TYR A 62 -13.22 6.89 -1.29
CA TYR A 62 -12.58 8.04 -0.67
C TYR A 62 -12.40 9.19 -1.66
N GLU A 63 -12.59 10.41 -1.17
CA GLU A 63 -12.06 11.62 -1.79
C GLU A 63 -11.24 12.37 -0.74
N GLY A 64 -9.92 12.42 -0.93
CA GLY A 64 -8.99 12.74 0.14
C GLY A 64 -9.16 11.75 1.30
N MET A 65 -9.33 12.28 2.51
CA MET A 65 -9.55 11.48 3.73
C MET A 65 -11.01 11.09 3.98
N GLU A 66 -11.94 11.61 3.19
CA GLU A 66 -13.35 11.47 3.49
C GLU A 66 -13.91 10.16 2.91
N LEU A 67 -14.35 9.25 3.78
CA LEU A 67 -15.13 8.08 3.37
C LEU A 67 -16.53 8.52 2.91
N ARG A 68 -16.79 8.42 1.61
CA ARG A 68 -18.04 8.84 0.96
C ARG A 68 -18.98 7.69 0.66
N GLY A 69 -18.48 6.46 0.61
CA GLY A 69 -19.30 5.27 0.45
C GLY A 69 -18.57 4.00 0.86
N ALA A 70 -19.32 2.94 1.16
CA ALA A 70 -18.80 1.64 1.52
C ALA A 70 -19.58 0.52 0.83
N GLY A 71 -18.88 -0.55 0.45
CA GLY A 71 -19.44 -1.75 -0.16
C GLY A 71 -18.89 -3.01 0.49
N ALA A 72 -19.59 -4.13 0.36
CA ALA A 72 -19.08 -5.43 0.77
C ALA A 72 -19.63 -6.55 -0.11
N VAL A 73 -18.78 -7.51 -0.46
CA VAL A 73 -19.10 -8.65 -1.31
C VAL A 73 -18.58 -9.95 -0.68
N LEU A 74 -19.41 -10.98 -0.69
CA LEU A 74 -19.06 -12.33 -0.23
C LEU A 74 -18.40 -13.14 -1.35
N PRO A 75 -17.64 -14.20 -1.02
CA PRO A 75 -17.07 -15.12 -2.02
C PRO A 75 -18.09 -15.79 -2.93
N THR A 76 -19.36 -15.82 -2.53
CA THR A 76 -20.48 -16.29 -3.37
C THR A 76 -20.84 -15.31 -4.50
N GLY A 77 -20.25 -14.12 -4.54
CA GLY A 77 -20.64 -13.03 -5.43
C GLY A 77 -21.84 -12.24 -4.92
N HIS A 78 -22.28 -12.46 -3.68
CA HIS A 78 -23.38 -11.68 -3.11
C HIS A 78 -22.88 -10.34 -2.54
N ILE A 79 -23.39 -9.24 -3.08
CA ILE A 79 -23.16 -7.90 -2.55
C ILE A 79 -24.02 -7.76 -1.29
N ALA A 80 -23.34 -7.74 -0.15
CA ALA A 80 -23.95 -7.65 1.17
C ALA A 80 -24.18 -6.20 1.61
N LEU A 81 -23.33 -5.26 1.15
CA LEU A 81 -23.43 -3.83 1.46
C LEU A 81 -23.10 -3.00 0.21
N LEU A 82 -23.82 -1.89 0.00
CA LEU A 82 -23.45 -0.82 -0.93
C LEU A 82 -24.17 0.47 -0.55
N PHE A 83 -23.45 1.40 0.09
CA PHE A 83 -24.00 2.62 0.67
C PHE A 83 -23.11 3.82 0.30
N VAL A 84 -23.73 4.94 -0.04
CA VAL A 84 -23.05 6.21 -0.35
C VAL A 84 -23.74 7.32 0.42
N ARG A 85 -22.96 8.16 1.11
CA ARG A 85 -23.48 9.32 1.85
C ARG A 85 -24.34 10.18 0.93
N ARG A 86 -25.48 10.62 1.44
CA ARG A 86 -26.52 11.28 0.67
C ARG A 86 -26.02 12.50 -0.12
N GLN A 87 -25.14 13.29 0.48
CA GLN A 87 -24.55 14.49 -0.15
C GLN A 87 -23.61 14.17 -1.35
N TYR A 88 -23.18 12.93 -1.49
CA TYR A 88 -22.31 12.46 -2.57
C TYR A 88 -22.98 11.45 -3.51
N GLN A 89 -24.29 11.21 -3.35
CA GLN A 89 -25.06 10.40 -4.29
C GLN A 89 -25.15 11.10 -5.64
N HIS A 90 -25.41 10.32 -6.70
CA HIS A 90 -25.48 10.78 -8.10
C HIS A 90 -24.16 11.30 -8.71
N GLN A 91 -23.03 11.16 -8.01
CA GLN A 91 -21.70 11.49 -8.52
C GLN A 91 -20.92 10.28 -9.07
N GLY A 92 -21.61 9.15 -9.31
CA GLY A 92 -20.98 7.93 -9.83
C GLY A 92 -20.31 7.02 -8.79
N ILE A 93 -20.19 7.45 -7.52
CA ILE A 93 -19.52 6.70 -6.43
C ILE A 93 -20.05 5.27 -6.27
N GLY A 94 -21.37 5.11 -6.20
CA GLY A 94 -21.99 3.79 -6.04
C GLY A 94 -21.73 2.86 -7.23
N LYS A 95 -21.61 3.42 -8.44
CA LYS A 95 -21.26 2.66 -9.65
C LYS A 95 -19.78 2.25 -9.64
N ALA A 96 -18.90 3.10 -9.13
CA ALA A 96 -17.48 2.78 -8.97
C ALA A 96 -17.28 1.65 -7.95
N LEU A 97 -17.88 1.76 -6.75
CA LEU A 97 -17.89 0.67 -5.75
C LEU A 97 -18.45 -0.64 -6.30
N PHE A 98 -19.57 -0.56 -7.04
CA PHE A 98 -20.19 -1.74 -7.65
C PHE A 98 -19.28 -2.41 -8.70
N THR A 99 -18.68 -1.62 -9.59
CA THR A 99 -17.75 -2.12 -10.61
C THR A 99 -16.55 -2.82 -9.98
N GLU A 100 -15.96 -2.20 -8.96
CA GLU A 100 -14.81 -2.75 -8.24
C GLU A 100 -15.15 -4.08 -7.57
N MET A 101 -16.26 -4.15 -6.83
CA MET A 101 -16.73 -5.39 -6.21
C MET A 101 -17.02 -6.48 -7.24
N CYS A 102 -17.54 -6.13 -8.42
CA CYS A 102 -17.77 -7.09 -9.49
C CYS A 102 -16.47 -7.60 -10.12
N GLY A 103 -15.49 -6.72 -10.32
CA GLY A 103 -14.15 -7.07 -10.80
C GLY A 103 -13.47 -8.04 -9.82
N PHE A 104 -13.43 -7.65 -8.54
CA PHE A 104 -12.91 -8.49 -7.47
C PHE A 104 -13.62 -9.85 -7.36
N ALA A 105 -14.96 -9.87 -7.46
CA ALA A 105 -15.70 -11.13 -7.41
C ALA A 105 -15.38 -12.04 -8.61
N GLY A 106 -15.25 -11.48 -9.82
CA GLY A 106 -14.88 -12.26 -11.01
C GLY A 106 -13.42 -12.74 -11.02
N GLN A 107 -12.50 -11.91 -10.54
CA GLN A 107 -11.07 -12.18 -10.57
C GLN A 107 -10.59 -12.96 -9.35
N VAL A 108 -10.94 -12.54 -8.14
CA VAL A 108 -10.46 -13.17 -6.90
C VAL A 108 -11.36 -14.34 -6.50
N PHE A 109 -12.67 -14.11 -6.44
CA PHE A 109 -13.62 -15.17 -6.05
C PHE A 109 -13.99 -16.12 -7.20
N ARG A 110 -13.57 -15.81 -8.43
CA ARG A 110 -13.82 -16.61 -9.65
C ARG A 110 -15.32 -16.90 -9.88
N VAL A 111 -16.21 -16.02 -9.42
CA VAL A 111 -17.65 -16.19 -9.62
C VAL A 111 -18.08 -15.68 -10.99
N GLN A 112 -19.06 -16.35 -11.60
CA GLN A 112 -19.62 -15.97 -12.91
C GLN A 112 -20.85 -15.08 -12.78
N GLN A 113 -21.42 -14.98 -11.57
CA GLN A 113 -22.63 -14.23 -11.30
C GLN A 113 -22.49 -13.47 -9.98
N VAL A 114 -22.86 -12.19 -10.03
CA VAL A 114 -22.98 -11.32 -8.85
C VAL A 114 -24.46 -11.13 -8.53
N THR A 115 -24.82 -11.13 -7.26
CA THR A 115 -26.21 -10.99 -6.80
C THR A 115 -26.34 -9.92 -5.72
N VAL A 116 -27.54 -9.34 -5.57
CA VAL A 116 -27.85 -8.41 -4.48
C VAL A 116 -29.32 -8.52 -4.11
N ASN A 117 -29.64 -8.26 -2.85
CA ASN A 117 -31.01 -8.03 -2.39
C ASN A 117 -31.25 -6.52 -2.30
N ALA A 118 -31.73 -5.91 -3.38
CA ALA A 118 -31.88 -4.46 -3.47
C ALA A 118 -33.10 -3.97 -2.69
N ALA A 119 -32.89 -3.03 -1.75
CA ALA A 119 -33.98 -2.33 -1.09
C ALA A 119 -34.82 -1.54 -2.11
N PRO A 120 -36.11 -1.23 -1.85
CA PRO A 120 -37.01 -0.60 -2.82
C PRO A 120 -36.45 0.69 -3.45
N GLY A 121 -35.74 1.51 -2.68
CA GLY A 121 -35.10 2.74 -3.16
C GLY A 121 -33.87 2.53 -4.06
N ALA A 122 -33.23 1.36 -4.01
CA ALA A 122 -31.99 1.06 -4.73
C ALA A 122 -32.18 0.25 -6.02
N VAL A 123 -33.37 -0.34 -6.25
CA VAL A 123 -33.65 -1.21 -7.41
C VAL A 123 -33.29 -0.53 -8.73
N ASN A 124 -33.74 0.71 -8.93
CA ASN A 124 -33.44 1.42 -10.17
C ASN A 124 -31.95 1.71 -10.31
N ALA A 125 -31.21 1.98 -9.23
CA ALA A 125 -29.77 2.19 -9.30
C ALA A 125 -29.05 0.93 -9.80
N PHE A 126 -29.37 -0.25 -9.24
CA PHE A 126 -28.79 -1.52 -9.68
C PHE A 126 -29.16 -1.89 -11.11
N ARG A 127 -30.37 -1.55 -11.59
CA ARG A 127 -30.73 -1.72 -13.01
C ARG A 127 -29.86 -0.86 -13.93
N HIS A 128 -29.57 0.39 -13.55
CA HIS A 128 -28.66 1.25 -14.32
C HIS A 128 -27.20 0.76 -14.27
N MET A 129 -26.84 -0.02 -13.25
CA MET A 129 -25.55 -0.70 -13.15
C MET A 129 -25.50 -2.02 -13.92
N GLY A 130 -26.57 -2.42 -14.61
CA GLY A 130 -26.61 -3.62 -15.46
C GLY A 130 -27.20 -4.87 -14.81
N MET A 131 -27.71 -4.78 -13.58
CA MET A 131 -28.38 -5.92 -12.94
C MET A 131 -29.81 -6.10 -13.44
N TYR A 132 -30.25 -7.35 -13.55
CA TYR A 132 -31.63 -7.72 -13.84
C TYR A 132 -32.35 -8.21 -12.58
N ASP A 133 -33.67 -8.02 -12.52
CA ASP A 133 -34.51 -8.57 -11.47
C ASP A 133 -34.51 -10.10 -11.58
N ALA A 134 -33.95 -10.79 -10.59
CA ALA A 134 -33.93 -12.25 -10.55
C ALA A 134 -35.29 -12.82 -10.08
N ALA A 135 -36.04 -12.04 -9.30
CA ALA A 135 -37.40 -12.36 -8.84
C ALA A 135 -38.19 -11.07 -8.54
N PRO A 136 -39.54 -11.15 -8.43
CA PRO A 136 -40.35 -10.04 -7.90
C PRO A 136 -39.94 -9.63 -6.48
N GLU A 137 -40.34 -8.43 -6.05
CA GLU A 137 -40.11 -7.94 -4.68
C GLU A 137 -40.62 -8.96 -3.63
N GLN A 138 -39.78 -9.20 -2.63
CA GLN A 138 -40.03 -10.12 -1.53
C GLN A 138 -39.98 -9.38 -0.20
N SER A 139 -40.60 -9.98 0.82
CA SER A 139 -40.53 -9.51 2.19
C SER A 139 -40.18 -10.69 3.10
N SER A 140 -39.02 -10.62 3.75
CA SER A 140 -38.54 -11.67 4.67
C SER A 140 -37.89 -11.02 5.89
N GLY A 141 -38.16 -11.55 7.10
CA GLY A 141 -37.57 -11.03 8.34
C GLY A 141 -37.84 -9.55 8.63
N GLY A 142 -38.89 -8.97 8.05
CA GLY A 142 -39.20 -7.54 8.18
C GLY A 142 -38.46 -6.61 7.21
N MET A 143 -37.69 -7.18 6.27
CA MET A 143 -36.98 -6.45 5.23
C MET A 143 -37.62 -6.69 3.87
N ARG A 144 -37.89 -5.63 3.12
CA ARG A 144 -38.38 -5.68 1.74
C ARG A 144 -37.21 -5.54 0.79
N TYR A 145 -37.11 -6.42 -0.20
CA TYR A 145 -36.04 -6.37 -1.19
C TYR A 145 -36.45 -7.02 -2.50
N THR A 146 -35.82 -6.61 -3.59
CA THR A 146 -35.90 -7.29 -4.89
C THR A 146 -34.59 -8.03 -5.12
N PRO A 147 -34.59 -9.38 -5.23
CA PRO A 147 -33.41 -10.12 -5.63
C PRO A 147 -33.00 -9.75 -7.05
N MET A 148 -31.74 -9.39 -7.24
CA MET A 148 -31.19 -9.01 -8.54
C MET A 148 -29.90 -9.77 -8.82
N GLY A 149 -29.59 -9.97 -10.09
CA GLY A 149 -28.38 -10.65 -10.54
C GLY A 149 -27.73 -9.98 -11.75
N MET A 150 -26.46 -10.25 -11.96
CA MET A 150 -25.71 -9.85 -13.15
C MET A 150 -24.66 -10.91 -13.45
N TRP A 151 -24.48 -11.24 -14.73
CA TRP A 151 -23.39 -12.10 -15.16
C TRP A 151 -22.11 -11.28 -15.28
N VAL A 152 -21.03 -11.78 -14.69
CA VAL A 152 -19.69 -11.22 -14.82
C VAL A 152 -18.85 -12.19 -15.63
N SER A 153 -18.18 -11.68 -16.68
CA SER A 153 -17.22 -12.49 -17.42
C SER A 153 -15.87 -12.35 -16.74
N ALA A 154 -15.22 -13.46 -16.41
CA ALA A 154 -13.77 -13.46 -16.32
C ALA A 154 -13.27 -13.17 -17.75
N ALA A 155 -12.94 -11.92 -18.05
CA ALA A 155 -12.34 -11.60 -19.33
C ALA A 155 -10.98 -12.32 -19.41
N PRO A 156 -10.63 -12.95 -20.55
CA PRO A 156 -9.26 -13.42 -20.74
C PRO A 156 -8.34 -12.19 -20.66
N ALA A 157 -7.23 -12.34 -19.95
CA ALA A 157 -6.21 -11.31 -19.80
C ALA A 157 -5.88 -10.71 -21.17
N ARG A 158 -6.22 -9.44 -21.37
CA ARG A 158 -5.61 -8.66 -22.44
C ARG A 158 -4.13 -8.60 -22.12
N ARG A 159 -3.28 -8.97 -23.08
CA ARG A 159 -1.82 -8.77 -23.00
C ARG A 159 -1.57 -7.34 -22.53
N LYS A 160 -1.05 -7.21 -21.30
CA LYS A 160 -0.59 -5.96 -20.72
C LYS A 160 0.59 -5.46 -21.58
N LYS A 161 0.64 -4.15 -21.83
CA LYS A 161 1.93 -3.49 -22.05
C LYS A 161 2.62 -3.48 -20.68
N LYS A 162 3.91 -3.83 -20.63
CA LYS A 162 4.73 -3.80 -19.39
C LYS A 162 4.43 -2.48 -18.66
N GLY A 163 3.96 -2.59 -17.43
CA GLY A 163 3.59 -1.44 -16.60
C GLY A 163 4.86 -0.83 -16.04
N LEU A 164 4.96 0.48 -16.14
CA LEU A 164 6.04 1.31 -15.61
C LEU A 164 6.17 1.10 -14.09
N PHE A 165 7.34 0.66 -13.60
CA PHE A 165 7.63 0.54 -12.17
C PHE A 165 7.96 1.92 -11.57
N LEU A 166 7.07 2.90 -11.74
CA LEU A 166 7.24 4.24 -11.20
C LEU A 166 6.52 4.35 -9.84
N ALA A 167 7.32 4.36 -8.77
CA ALA A 167 6.84 4.54 -7.41
C ALA A 167 6.27 5.95 -7.18
N ALA A 168 4.98 6.15 -7.45
CA ALA A 168 4.18 7.21 -6.84
C ALA A 168 3.26 6.59 -5.76
N GLY A 169 3.88 6.12 -4.67
CA GLY A 169 3.19 5.46 -3.55
C GLY A 169 2.42 6.45 -2.66
N ILE A 170 1.27 6.95 -3.12
CA ILE A 170 0.47 7.96 -2.40
C ILE A 170 -0.53 7.32 -1.40
N GLY A 171 -0.82 6.02 -1.49
CA GLY A 171 -1.86 5.38 -0.68
C GLY A 171 -1.54 5.25 0.82
N ALA A 172 -0.38 4.67 1.14
CA ALA A 172 0.00 4.33 2.52
C ALA A 172 0.57 5.52 3.30
N ALA A 173 1.28 6.44 2.62
CA ALA A 173 1.81 7.68 3.21
C ALA A 173 0.70 8.56 3.81
N CYS A 174 -0.47 8.63 3.15
CA CYS A 174 -1.62 9.37 3.67
C CYS A 174 -2.24 8.74 4.93
N ILE A 175 -2.10 7.43 5.17
CA ILE A 175 -2.73 6.75 6.33
C ILE A 175 -1.82 6.85 7.56
N ALA A 176 -0.51 6.65 7.38
CA ALA A 176 0.47 6.79 8.46
C ALA A 176 0.59 8.25 8.94
N LEU A 177 0.46 9.24 8.03
CA LEU A 177 0.38 10.66 8.37
C LEU A 177 -0.83 10.96 9.28
N LEU A 178 -1.95 10.25 9.13
CA LEU A 178 -3.18 10.51 9.90
C LEU A 178 -3.17 9.91 11.30
N ILE A 179 -2.57 8.74 11.46
CA ILE A 179 -2.46 8.09 12.77
C ILE A 179 -1.46 8.86 13.65
N VAL A 180 -0.33 9.30 13.06
CA VAL A 180 0.67 10.11 13.78
C VAL A 180 0.17 11.53 14.06
N ALA A 181 -0.45 12.20 13.08
CA ALA A 181 -0.97 13.56 13.28
C ALA A 181 -2.14 13.60 14.29
N SER A 182 -3.02 12.59 14.29
CA SER A 182 -4.11 12.50 15.28
C SER A 182 -3.58 12.25 16.70
N ALA A 183 -2.50 11.47 16.86
CA ALA A 183 -1.83 11.28 18.14
C ALA A 183 -1.12 12.56 18.64
N ALA A 184 -0.51 13.35 17.74
CA ALA A 184 0.13 14.63 18.06
C ALA A 184 -0.90 15.73 18.42
N LEU A 185 -2.01 15.83 17.69
CA LEU A 185 -3.12 16.77 17.97
C LEU A 185 -3.86 16.44 19.29
N MET A 186 -4.02 15.16 19.63
CA MET A 186 -4.52 14.77 20.96
C MET A 186 -3.55 15.14 22.09
N ARG A 187 -2.25 15.34 21.78
CA ARG A 187 -1.22 15.73 22.75
C ARG A 187 -1.30 17.22 23.12
N GLU A 188 -1.40 18.10 22.13
CA GLU A 188 -1.56 19.55 22.37
C GLU A 188 -2.81 19.86 23.20
N THR A 189 -3.92 19.19 22.89
CA THR A 189 -5.20 19.38 23.60
C THR A 189 -5.15 18.88 25.07
N LYS A 190 -4.34 17.85 25.36
CA LYS A 190 -4.14 17.33 26.73
C LYS A 190 -3.13 18.16 27.52
N TYR A 191 -2.07 18.66 26.88
CA TYR A 191 -1.05 19.53 27.49
C TYR A 191 -1.63 20.91 27.85
N ALA A 192 -2.47 21.48 26.98
CA ALA A 192 -3.21 22.71 27.24
C ALA A 192 -4.25 22.55 28.37
N ALA A 193 -4.78 21.35 28.58
CA ALA A 193 -5.71 21.04 29.67
C ALA A 193 -5.01 20.87 31.03
N GLU A 194 -3.73 20.45 31.06
CA GLU A 194 -3.00 20.14 32.29
C GLU A 194 -2.15 21.29 32.85
N ASN A 195 -1.72 22.28 32.05
CA ASN A 195 -0.73 23.30 32.46
C ASN A 195 -1.16 24.78 32.43
N GLY A 196 -2.45 25.14 32.37
CA GLY A 196 -2.84 26.56 32.38
C GLY A 196 -4.26 26.86 32.85
N SER A 197 -4.38 27.35 34.08
CA SER A 197 -5.61 27.94 34.64
C SER A 197 -5.66 29.46 34.38
N GLY A 198 -6.82 30.01 34.02
CA GLY A 198 -7.03 31.46 34.03
C GLY A 198 -8.17 31.97 33.15
N SER A 199 -9.31 32.24 33.77
CA SER A 199 -10.47 32.94 33.22
C SER A 199 -10.13 34.25 32.49
N GLY A 200 -10.77 34.51 31.34
CA GLY A 200 -10.81 35.84 30.74
C GLY A 200 -11.54 35.87 29.41
N SER A 201 -12.80 36.31 29.42
CA SER A 201 -13.54 36.69 28.22
C SER A 201 -12.83 37.80 27.45
N PHE A 202 -12.60 37.66 26.14
CA PHE A 202 -12.56 38.83 25.26
C PHE A 202 -12.94 38.51 23.82
N SER A 203 -13.66 39.47 23.27
CA SER A 203 -14.41 39.56 22.04
C SER A 203 -13.57 39.70 20.77
N VAL A 204 -14.12 39.17 19.68
CA VAL A 204 -13.74 39.46 18.28
C VAL A 204 -14.07 40.92 17.95
N PRO A 205 -13.10 41.72 17.49
CA PRO A 205 -13.17 42.33 16.14
C PRO A 205 -11.77 42.46 15.51
N GLY A 206 -11.50 42.45 14.21
CA GLY A 206 -12.22 42.44 12.93
C GLY A 206 -11.14 42.39 11.83
N GLU A 207 -11.56 42.20 10.59
CA GLU A 207 -10.80 41.99 9.35
C GLU A 207 -9.51 42.83 9.18
N ASP A 208 -8.53 42.25 8.44
CA ASP A 208 -7.28 42.82 7.90
C ASP A 208 -5.94 42.38 8.55
N GLY A 209 -5.74 41.07 8.70
CA GLY A 209 -4.42 40.44 8.82
C GLY A 209 -4.39 39.11 8.07
N PRO A 210 -3.27 38.72 7.43
CA PRO A 210 -3.21 37.54 6.57
C PRO A 210 -3.59 36.31 7.40
N SER A 211 -4.48 35.50 6.84
CA SER A 211 -5.05 34.34 7.54
C SER A 211 -4.12 33.15 7.38
N ALA A 212 -4.28 32.14 8.24
CA ALA A 212 -3.55 30.86 8.16
C ALA A 212 -3.70 30.11 6.81
N TRP A 213 -4.53 30.63 5.90
CA TRP A 213 -4.63 30.19 4.51
C TRP A 213 -3.50 30.72 3.62
N ASP A 214 -2.84 31.84 3.96
CA ASP A 214 -1.71 32.37 3.19
C ASP A 214 -0.43 31.54 3.37
N TRP A 215 -0.33 30.75 4.46
CA TRP A 215 0.73 29.75 4.66
C TRP A 215 0.41 28.41 3.98
N TYR A 216 -0.81 28.26 3.44
CA TYR A 216 -1.30 27.04 2.80
C TYR A 216 -1.10 27.08 1.28
N ASP A 217 -1.15 28.26 0.66
CA ASP A 217 -0.92 28.43 -0.79
C ASP A 217 0.58 28.45 -1.16
N GLU A 218 1.48 28.95 -0.30
CA GLU A 218 2.92 29.07 -0.63
C GLU A 218 3.65 27.71 -0.70
N TYR A 219 3.07 26.63 -0.16
CA TYR A 219 3.63 25.28 -0.23
C TYR A 219 2.95 24.38 -1.28
N TYR A 220 1.83 24.82 -1.87
CA TYR A 220 1.01 24.02 -2.80
C TYR A 220 1.18 24.39 -4.28
N ASP A 221 1.83 25.52 -4.59
CA ASP A 221 2.03 25.97 -5.98
C ASP A 221 3.33 25.44 -6.62
N ASP A 222 4.30 24.96 -5.82
CA ASP A 222 5.61 24.53 -6.33
C ASP A 222 5.67 23.06 -6.81
N PHE A 223 4.63 22.24 -6.53
CA PHE A 223 4.61 20.81 -6.89
C PHE A 223 3.68 20.47 -8.07
N TYR A 224 2.80 21.39 -8.48
CA TYR A 224 1.94 21.23 -9.66
C TYR A 224 2.21 22.34 -10.67
N GLY A 225 3.36 22.25 -11.33
CA GLY A 225 3.60 22.96 -12.57
C GLY A 225 2.58 22.53 -13.63
N ASP A 226 1.54 23.35 -13.78
CA ASP A 226 0.69 23.59 -14.96
C ASP A 226 0.63 22.43 -15.98
N THR A 227 -0.38 21.58 -15.87
CA THR A 227 -0.91 20.88 -17.05
C THR A 227 -2.42 20.71 -16.94
N ASP A 228 -3.10 21.56 -17.72
CA ASP A 228 -4.53 21.57 -18.07
C ASP A 228 -5.12 20.15 -18.27
N PRO A 229 -6.26 19.80 -17.64
CA PRO A 229 -6.89 18.50 -17.82
C PRO A 229 -7.64 18.45 -19.15
N GLY A 230 -6.93 18.06 -20.20
CA GLY A 230 -7.54 17.60 -21.43
C GLY A 230 -8.28 16.27 -21.20
N GLU A 231 -9.56 16.23 -21.56
CA GLU A 231 -10.38 15.03 -21.69
C GLU A 231 -9.60 13.87 -22.34
N ASP A 232 -9.55 12.71 -21.68
CA ASP A 232 -9.93 11.41 -22.25
C ASP A 232 -9.53 10.23 -21.33
N GLY A 233 -10.50 9.36 -21.04
CA GLY A 233 -10.23 7.95 -20.72
C GLY A 233 -10.11 7.57 -19.24
N LEU A 234 -11.18 6.99 -18.69
CA LEU A 234 -11.12 6.10 -17.53
C LEU A 234 -10.21 4.91 -17.87
N THR A 235 -9.01 4.84 -17.30
CA THR A 235 -8.08 3.71 -17.43
C THR A 235 -8.15 2.80 -16.20
N ASP A 236 -8.01 1.49 -16.47
CA ASP A 236 -7.88 0.38 -15.52
C ASP A 236 -7.07 0.76 -14.26
N SER A 237 -7.46 0.25 -13.10
CA SER A 237 -6.66 0.28 -11.87
C SER A 237 -5.31 -0.38 -12.14
N GLN A 238 -4.29 0.43 -12.40
CA GLN A 238 -2.91 -0.04 -12.51
C GLN A 238 -2.48 -0.58 -11.14
N GLU A 239 -2.11 -1.86 -11.07
CA GLU A 239 -1.29 -2.36 -9.97
C GLU A 239 -0.02 -1.49 -9.91
N SER A 240 0.36 -1.02 -8.72
CA SER A 240 1.45 -0.05 -8.52
C SER A 240 2.37 -0.49 -7.40
N GLY A 241 3.64 -0.06 -7.42
CA GLY A 241 4.64 -0.47 -6.42
C GLY A 241 4.98 -1.96 -6.53
N ILE A 242 5.32 -2.60 -5.41
CA ILE A 242 5.68 -4.03 -5.41
C ILE A 242 4.54 -4.94 -5.91
N ASP A 243 3.28 -4.53 -5.79
CA ASP A 243 2.13 -5.30 -6.26
C ASP A 243 2.11 -5.47 -7.79
N ALA A 244 2.76 -4.57 -8.54
CA ALA A 244 2.85 -4.66 -10.00
C ALA A 244 3.83 -5.74 -10.51
N ILE A 245 4.75 -6.21 -9.65
CA ILE A 245 5.81 -7.15 -10.04
C ILE A 245 5.23 -8.53 -10.39
N ASP A 246 5.48 -9.05 -11.58
CA ASP A 246 5.00 -10.37 -11.97
C ASP A 246 5.86 -11.47 -11.33
N ALA A 247 5.31 -12.18 -10.34
CA ALA A 247 6.08 -13.15 -9.55
C ALA A 247 6.23 -14.53 -10.24
N HIS A 248 7.42 -15.13 -10.12
CA HIS A 248 7.63 -16.55 -10.39
C HIS A 248 7.48 -17.36 -9.12
N VAL A 249 6.49 -18.26 -9.05
CA VAL A 249 6.32 -19.16 -7.91
C VAL A 249 6.23 -20.60 -8.39
N ASP A 250 7.27 -21.40 -8.13
CA ASP A 250 7.23 -22.84 -8.32
C ASP A 250 6.41 -23.48 -7.16
N PRO A 251 5.27 -24.14 -7.44
CA PRO A 251 4.45 -24.76 -6.40
C PRO A 251 5.10 -26.00 -5.75
N ASP A 252 6.13 -26.59 -6.37
CA ASP A 252 6.73 -27.86 -5.97
C ASP A 252 8.18 -27.69 -5.42
N CYS A 253 8.43 -26.60 -4.68
CA CYS A 253 9.77 -26.25 -4.17
C CYS A 253 10.30 -27.13 -3.02
N GLY A 254 9.47 -27.97 -2.39
CA GLY A 254 9.87 -28.80 -1.24
C GLY A 254 9.94 -28.07 0.12
N TYR A 255 9.60 -26.78 0.16
CA TYR A 255 9.43 -25.99 1.38
C TYR A 255 8.14 -25.14 1.29
N GLN A 256 7.73 -24.54 2.41
CA GLN A 256 6.60 -23.62 2.49
C GLN A 256 7.08 -22.22 2.87
N VAL A 257 6.42 -21.21 2.33
CA VAL A 257 6.57 -19.82 2.77
C VAL A 257 5.34 -19.44 3.57
N THR A 258 5.54 -19.02 4.82
CA THR A 258 4.50 -18.53 5.73
C THR A 258 4.77 -17.06 6.05
N GLU A 259 3.72 -16.32 6.42
CA GLU A 259 3.86 -14.93 6.84
C GLU A 259 4.12 -14.85 8.34
N SER A 260 5.04 -13.98 8.74
CA SER A 260 5.27 -13.56 10.11
C SER A 260 5.22 -12.04 10.18
N ASP A 261 4.97 -11.51 11.38
CA ASP A 261 4.94 -10.08 11.61
C ASP A 261 5.74 -9.65 12.85
N TYR A 262 6.20 -8.40 12.81
CA TYR A 262 6.63 -7.65 13.98
C TYR A 262 5.75 -6.42 14.10
N THR A 263 4.84 -6.47 15.07
CA THR A 263 3.96 -5.35 15.40
C THR A 263 4.31 -4.80 16.77
N TYR A 264 4.63 -3.51 16.85
CA TYR A 264 4.93 -2.82 18.10
C TYR A 264 4.27 -1.45 18.13
N THR A 265 3.63 -1.11 19.24
CA THR A 265 3.12 0.24 19.50
C THR A 265 3.42 0.58 20.94
N ALA A 266 4.14 1.69 21.16
CA ALA A 266 4.48 2.10 22.51
C ALA A 266 3.25 2.69 23.22
N GLU A 267 2.77 2.01 24.27
CA GLU A 267 1.73 2.54 25.13
C GLU A 267 2.33 3.52 26.16
N ASN A 268 1.77 4.73 26.25
CA ASN A 268 2.10 5.74 27.28
C ASN A 268 3.52 6.36 27.24
N THR A 269 4.12 6.53 26.07
CA THR A 269 5.32 7.37 25.93
C THR A 269 4.94 8.85 25.98
N THR A 270 5.30 9.53 27.06
CA THR A 270 5.09 10.99 27.22
C THR A 270 5.94 11.83 26.27
N SER A 271 6.97 11.26 25.63
CA SER A 271 7.95 11.98 24.80
C SER A 271 7.89 11.67 23.29
N ALA A 272 7.67 10.43 22.82
CA ALA A 272 7.70 10.08 21.39
C ALA A 272 6.51 9.22 20.92
N ALA A 273 6.07 9.39 19.67
CA ALA A 273 5.13 8.48 19.00
C ALA A 273 5.91 7.34 18.34
N ILE A 274 5.62 6.08 18.70
CA ILE A 274 6.37 4.92 18.22
C ILE A 274 5.42 3.83 17.74
N GLN A 275 5.52 3.46 16.46
CA GLN A 275 4.66 2.45 15.83
C GLN A 275 5.39 1.69 14.71
N PHE A 276 5.44 0.36 14.82
CA PHE A 276 6.01 -0.53 13.82
C PHE A 276 5.01 -1.60 13.43
N GLU A 277 4.87 -1.82 12.12
CA GLU A 277 4.03 -2.89 11.54
C GLU A 277 4.80 -3.45 10.35
N VAL A 278 5.49 -4.56 10.58
CA VAL A 278 6.43 -5.15 9.62
C VAL A 278 5.99 -6.56 9.29
N TYR A 279 5.63 -6.80 8.03
CA TYR A 279 5.31 -8.12 7.52
C TYR A 279 6.50 -8.69 6.74
N TYR A 280 6.79 -9.96 6.93
CA TYR A 280 7.89 -10.62 6.24
C TYR A 280 7.67 -12.15 6.11
N PRO A 281 8.28 -12.79 5.09
CA PRO A 281 8.13 -14.22 4.92
C PRO A 281 9.06 -15.00 5.84
N GLN A 282 8.63 -16.21 6.19
CA GLN A 282 9.44 -17.26 6.81
C GLN A 282 9.37 -18.53 5.96
N VAL A 283 10.48 -19.24 5.90
CA VAL A 283 10.59 -20.53 5.22
C VAL A 283 10.51 -21.68 6.23
N GLU A 284 9.72 -22.70 5.88
CA GLU A 284 9.59 -23.95 6.63
C GLU A 284 9.84 -25.16 5.72
N GLY A 285 10.65 -26.12 6.18
CA GLY A 285 10.90 -27.38 5.49
C GLY A 285 12.32 -27.56 4.92
N LEU A 286 13.22 -26.63 5.23
CA LEU A 286 14.66 -26.76 4.91
C LEU A 286 15.43 -27.48 6.02
N ASP A 287 16.72 -27.74 5.80
CA ASP A 287 17.62 -28.14 6.89
C ASP A 287 17.64 -27.09 8.00
N GLU A 288 17.61 -27.52 9.27
CA GLU A 288 17.44 -26.64 10.44
C GLU A 288 18.42 -25.46 10.46
N LYS A 289 19.70 -25.70 10.11
CA LYS A 289 20.73 -24.64 10.12
C LYS A 289 20.56 -23.67 8.97
N VAL A 290 20.17 -24.17 7.80
CA VAL A 290 19.95 -23.33 6.62
C VAL A 290 18.68 -22.51 6.81
N GLN A 291 17.62 -23.13 7.33
CA GLN A 291 16.36 -22.47 7.64
C GLN A 291 16.54 -21.32 8.63
N GLU A 292 17.27 -21.53 9.73
CA GLU A 292 17.58 -20.47 10.69
C GLU A 292 18.30 -19.31 10.00
N LYS A 293 19.35 -19.60 9.22
CA LYS A 293 20.12 -18.58 8.49
C LYS A 293 19.27 -17.80 7.48
N VAL A 294 18.42 -18.49 6.71
CA VAL A 294 17.51 -17.88 5.72
C VAL A 294 16.48 -16.99 6.42
N ASN A 295 15.83 -17.49 7.46
CA ASN A 295 14.80 -16.73 8.18
C ASN A 295 15.38 -15.53 8.92
N THR A 296 16.60 -15.63 9.45
CA THR A 296 17.34 -14.47 9.98
C THR A 296 17.62 -13.45 8.90
N ALA A 297 18.08 -13.84 7.71
CA ALA A 297 18.33 -12.91 6.62
C ALA A 297 17.06 -12.17 6.16
N LEU A 298 15.92 -12.87 6.08
CA LEU A 298 14.63 -12.28 5.75
C LEU A 298 14.15 -11.31 6.83
N GLN A 299 14.28 -11.71 8.10
CA GLN A 299 13.90 -10.89 9.24
C GLN A 299 14.77 -9.63 9.38
N ASP A 300 16.09 -9.77 9.29
CA ASP A 300 17.03 -8.64 9.35
C ASP A 300 16.76 -7.66 8.20
N CYS A 301 16.50 -8.19 6.99
CA CYS A 301 16.13 -7.36 5.84
C CYS A 301 14.84 -6.59 6.09
N ALA A 302 13.82 -7.21 6.69
CA ALA A 302 12.54 -6.55 7.00
C ALA A 302 12.66 -5.53 8.14
N LEU A 303 13.39 -5.85 9.21
CA LEU A 303 13.49 -5.05 10.43
C LEU A 303 14.53 -3.94 10.38
N ALA A 304 15.36 -3.83 9.33
CA ALA A 304 16.46 -2.86 9.28
C ALA A 304 16.08 -1.42 9.70
N THR A 305 14.90 -0.92 9.31
CA THR A 305 14.41 0.40 9.73
C THR A 305 14.02 0.43 11.21
N VAL A 306 13.35 -0.61 11.71
CA VAL A 306 13.03 -0.74 13.15
C VAL A 306 14.30 -0.77 13.99
N ASP A 307 15.32 -1.50 13.53
CA ASP A 307 16.64 -1.54 14.18
C ASP A 307 17.28 -0.16 14.21
N LYS A 308 17.35 0.50 13.05
CA LYS A 308 17.89 1.86 12.90
C LYS A 308 17.18 2.88 13.80
N LEU A 309 15.86 2.77 13.96
CA LEU A 309 15.07 3.78 14.67
C LEU A 309 14.93 3.49 16.17
N TYR A 310 14.88 2.22 16.58
CA TYR A 310 14.39 1.87 17.92
C TYR A 310 15.18 0.78 18.63
N LEU A 311 15.49 -0.35 17.97
CA LEU A 311 16.17 -1.45 18.66
C LEU A 311 17.67 -1.19 18.83
N GLU A 312 18.31 -0.61 17.81
CA GLU A 312 19.74 -0.30 17.78
C GLU A 312 20.04 1.10 17.20
N PRO A 313 19.43 2.19 17.73
CA PRO A 313 19.58 3.51 17.14
C PRO A 313 21.00 4.06 17.31
N SER A 314 21.49 4.73 16.26
CA SER A 314 22.74 5.48 16.28
C SER A 314 22.65 6.66 17.27
N ASP A 315 23.80 7.17 17.70
CA ASP A 315 23.82 8.34 18.58
C ASP A 315 23.24 9.59 17.88
N GLU A 316 23.43 9.72 16.57
CA GLU A 316 22.79 10.75 15.75
C GLU A 316 21.26 10.64 15.76
N MET A 317 20.71 9.43 15.61
CA MET A 317 19.26 9.21 15.68
C MET A 317 18.70 9.54 17.06
N LYS A 318 19.43 9.18 18.13
CA LYS A 318 19.04 9.55 19.51
C LYS A 318 19.05 11.07 19.70
N GLU A 319 20.10 11.75 19.23
CA GLU A 319 20.21 13.21 19.32
C GLU A 319 19.09 13.90 18.53
N LYS A 320 18.78 13.41 17.32
CA LYS A 320 17.66 13.88 16.50
C LYS A 320 16.33 13.77 17.25
N VAL A 321 16.03 12.59 17.79
CA VAL A 321 14.79 12.33 18.56
C VAL A 321 14.70 13.20 19.82
N LEU A 322 15.82 13.44 20.50
CA LEU A 322 15.86 14.29 21.70
C LEU A 322 15.73 15.79 21.40
N GLY A 323 16.12 16.21 20.19
CA GLY A 323 16.02 17.59 19.72
C GLY A 323 14.64 17.96 19.20
N GLU A 324 13.82 16.97 18.84
CA GLU A 324 12.49 17.15 18.29
C GLU A 324 11.45 17.39 19.40
N GLU A 325 10.51 18.31 19.18
CA GLU A 325 9.46 18.61 20.15
C GLU A 325 8.39 17.50 20.17
N ASN A 326 8.10 16.94 18.99
CA ASN A 326 7.15 15.85 18.79
C ASN A 326 7.75 14.71 17.97
N PRO A 327 8.68 13.92 18.55
CA PRO A 327 9.37 12.89 17.80
C PRO A 327 8.44 11.75 17.38
N VAL A 328 8.65 11.29 16.14
CA VAL A 328 7.91 10.20 15.51
C VAL A 328 8.89 9.16 15.01
N LEU A 329 8.71 7.92 15.45
CA LEU A 329 9.46 6.75 14.99
C LEU A 329 8.46 5.73 14.48
N ALA A 330 8.35 5.58 13.17
CA ALA A 330 7.46 4.59 12.61
C ALA A 330 8.01 3.93 11.36
N SER A 331 7.59 2.69 11.11
CA SER A 331 7.93 1.91 9.92
C SER A 331 6.80 0.93 9.61
N PHE A 332 6.34 0.94 8.37
CA PHE A 332 5.29 0.09 7.84
C PHE A 332 5.88 -0.66 6.65
N VAL A 333 6.07 -1.97 6.79
CA VAL A 333 6.78 -2.79 5.81
C VAL A 333 5.84 -3.84 5.27
N GLU A 334 5.64 -3.78 3.96
CA GLU A 334 4.98 -4.84 3.18
C GLU A 334 6.04 -5.60 2.38
N TYR A 335 5.72 -6.84 2.00
CA TYR A 335 6.64 -7.65 1.22
C TYR A 335 5.93 -8.39 0.09
N LYS A 336 6.72 -8.80 -0.91
CA LYS A 336 6.30 -9.70 -1.96
C LYS A 336 7.40 -10.69 -2.28
N VAL A 337 7.04 -11.97 -2.34
CA VAL A 337 7.90 -13.01 -2.91
C VAL A 337 7.81 -12.88 -4.43
N THR A 338 8.90 -12.43 -5.06
CA THR A 338 8.96 -12.18 -6.52
C THR A 338 9.54 -13.37 -7.27
N TYR A 339 10.40 -14.16 -6.61
CA TYR A 339 10.91 -15.43 -7.15
C TYR A 339 10.95 -16.53 -6.10
N GLN A 340 10.42 -17.69 -6.43
CA GLN A 340 10.43 -18.88 -5.59
C GLN A 340 10.78 -20.12 -6.42
N SER A 341 11.88 -20.77 -6.06
CA SER A 341 12.38 -22.00 -6.67
C SER A 341 12.99 -22.91 -5.59
N PRO A 342 13.32 -24.19 -5.89
CA PRO A 342 13.92 -25.09 -4.90
C PRO A 342 15.21 -24.58 -4.24
N SER A 343 16.00 -23.76 -4.94
CA SER A 343 17.34 -23.32 -4.50
C SER A 343 17.45 -21.82 -4.25
N LEU A 344 16.47 -21.00 -4.64
CA LEU A 344 16.50 -19.54 -4.52
C LEU A 344 15.14 -18.97 -4.11
N LEU A 345 15.17 -18.03 -3.16
CA LEU A 345 14.06 -17.15 -2.83
C LEU A 345 14.47 -15.69 -3.05
N SER A 346 13.66 -14.93 -3.79
CA SER A 346 13.80 -13.48 -3.96
C SER A 346 12.57 -12.79 -3.38
N VAL A 347 12.80 -11.86 -2.46
CA VAL A 347 11.76 -11.13 -1.73
C VAL A 347 12.05 -9.64 -1.81
N VAL A 348 11.03 -8.87 -2.16
CA VAL A 348 11.06 -7.41 -2.18
C VAL A 348 10.24 -6.89 -1.01
N PHE A 349 10.79 -5.92 -0.30
CA PHE A 349 10.16 -5.21 0.81
C PHE A 349 9.97 -3.75 0.43
N GLN A 350 8.78 -3.22 0.68
CA GLN A 350 8.48 -1.81 0.54
C GLN A 350 8.18 -1.23 1.92
N ASP A 351 9.01 -0.27 2.33
CA ASP A 351 8.97 0.32 3.67
C ASP A 351 8.61 1.80 3.61
N TYR A 352 7.62 2.18 4.40
CA TYR A 352 7.24 3.56 4.65
C TYR A 352 7.62 3.94 6.07
N SER A 353 8.56 4.87 6.23
CA SER A 353 9.14 5.20 7.53
C SER A 353 9.05 6.69 7.90
N TYR A 354 8.94 6.95 9.20
CA TYR A 354 9.06 8.25 9.85
C TYR A 354 10.27 8.21 10.76
N GLU A 355 11.31 8.96 10.40
CA GLU A 355 12.64 8.79 10.98
C GLU A 355 13.05 9.96 11.87
N GLY A 356 12.27 10.20 12.92
CA GLY A 356 12.55 11.19 13.96
C GLY A 356 11.47 12.26 14.10
N SER A 357 10.78 12.61 13.01
CA SER A 357 9.70 13.61 13.00
C SER A 357 8.58 13.24 12.03
N ALA A 358 7.45 13.96 12.09
CA ALA A 358 6.34 13.78 11.16
C ALA A 358 6.66 14.23 9.71
N GLY A 359 7.70 15.03 9.52
CA GLY A 359 8.15 15.51 8.20
C GLY A 359 9.29 14.68 7.59
N ASP A 360 9.99 13.88 8.39
CA ASP A 360 11.08 13.00 7.95
C ASP A 360 10.53 11.67 7.41
N VAL A 361 9.81 11.75 6.29
CA VAL A 361 9.14 10.60 5.66
C VAL A 361 10.00 10.02 4.54
N TYR A 362 10.17 8.70 4.55
CA TYR A 362 10.89 7.99 3.49
C TYR A 362 10.08 6.80 3.00
N THR A 363 10.17 6.53 1.70
CA THR A 363 9.76 5.25 1.11
C THR A 363 11.01 4.57 0.59
N SER A 364 11.22 3.30 0.93
CA SER A 364 12.39 2.56 0.48
C SER A 364 12.04 1.17 -0.03
N LEU A 365 12.79 0.74 -1.05
CA LEU A 365 12.79 -0.63 -1.55
C LEU A 365 13.97 -1.36 -0.90
N ARG A 366 13.73 -2.54 -0.34
CA ARG A 366 14.79 -3.45 0.14
C ARG A 366 14.57 -4.82 -0.46
N CYS A 367 15.62 -5.52 -0.84
CA CYS A 367 15.51 -6.85 -1.41
C CYS A 367 16.34 -7.87 -0.63
N CYS A 368 15.81 -9.08 -0.51
CA CYS A 368 16.53 -10.23 0.03
C CYS A 368 16.52 -11.36 -1.00
N ASN A 369 17.71 -11.64 -1.55
CA ASN A 369 17.92 -12.73 -2.52
C ASN A 369 18.77 -13.79 -1.85
N VAL A 370 18.18 -14.93 -1.53
CA VAL A 370 18.82 -15.93 -0.66
C VAL A 370 18.80 -17.32 -1.27
N ASN A 371 19.97 -17.96 -1.27
CA ASN A 371 20.14 -19.35 -1.64
C ASN A 371 19.61 -20.26 -0.53
N LEU A 372 18.76 -21.22 -0.88
CA LEU A 372 18.08 -22.10 0.07
C LEU A 372 18.85 -23.39 0.37
N GLU A 373 19.97 -23.62 -0.32
CA GLU A 373 20.86 -24.75 -0.04
C GLU A 373 21.88 -24.42 1.06
N ASP A 374 22.34 -23.17 1.15
CA ASP A 374 23.39 -22.76 2.10
C ASP A 374 23.12 -21.43 2.85
N GLY A 375 22.02 -20.75 2.55
CA GLY A 375 21.63 -19.47 3.14
C GLY A 375 22.49 -18.29 2.70
N THR A 376 23.21 -18.37 1.59
CA THR A 376 23.97 -17.23 1.04
C THR A 376 23.02 -16.15 0.54
N VAL A 377 23.21 -14.92 1.03
CA VAL A 377 22.48 -13.73 0.57
C VAL A 377 23.33 -13.03 -0.50
N TYR A 378 22.70 -12.68 -1.61
CA TYR A 378 23.35 -12.04 -2.75
C TYR A 378 23.08 -10.53 -2.79
N GLN A 379 24.07 -9.78 -3.25
CA GLN A 379 24.01 -8.35 -3.56
C GLN A 379 24.28 -8.12 -5.06
N VAL A 380 24.05 -6.90 -5.54
CA VAL A 380 24.24 -6.54 -6.97
C VAL A 380 25.64 -6.90 -7.47
N LYS A 381 26.68 -6.56 -6.71
CA LYS A 381 28.09 -6.89 -7.02
C LYS A 381 28.39 -8.39 -7.12
N ASP A 382 27.54 -9.23 -6.52
CA ASP A 382 27.70 -10.67 -6.59
C ASP A 382 27.15 -11.21 -7.90
N ILE A 383 26.19 -10.53 -8.54
CA ILE A 383 25.51 -11.02 -9.75
C ILE A 383 25.98 -10.35 -11.04
N ALA A 384 26.48 -9.11 -10.99
CA ALA A 384 26.91 -8.35 -12.16
C ALA A 384 28.41 -7.98 -12.13
N SER A 385 29.08 -8.01 -13.29
CA SER A 385 30.51 -7.71 -13.44
C SER A 385 30.92 -6.25 -13.15
N LEU A 386 29.95 -5.32 -13.13
CA LEU A 386 30.13 -3.88 -12.93
C LEU A 386 31.18 -3.23 -13.85
N ASP A 387 31.38 -3.79 -15.05
CA ASP A 387 32.25 -3.19 -16.07
C ASP A 387 31.57 -2.01 -16.79
N ASP A 388 32.37 -1.21 -17.50
CA ASP A 388 31.93 0.01 -18.19
C ASP A 388 30.75 -0.25 -19.16
N ALA A 389 30.70 -1.45 -19.76
CA ALA A 389 29.64 -1.84 -20.68
C ALA A 389 28.32 -2.09 -19.93
N PHE A 390 28.38 -2.84 -18.82
CA PHE A 390 27.21 -3.04 -17.97
C PHE A 390 26.71 -1.74 -17.36
N ILE A 391 27.60 -0.89 -16.84
CA ILE A 391 27.19 0.39 -16.21
C ILE A 391 26.50 1.30 -17.22
N SER A 392 27.01 1.35 -18.45
CA SER A 392 26.38 2.14 -19.53
C SER A 392 25.00 1.61 -19.89
N LEU A 393 24.84 0.29 -19.99
CA LEU A 393 23.57 -0.37 -20.27
C LEU A 393 22.57 -0.12 -19.13
N TRP A 394 22.98 -0.42 -17.90
CA TRP A 394 22.15 -0.24 -16.71
C TRP A 394 21.68 1.21 -16.51
N ALA A 395 22.58 2.19 -16.66
CA ALA A 395 22.21 3.59 -16.53
C ALA A 395 21.26 4.06 -17.64
N GLN A 396 21.29 3.44 -18.82
CA GLN A 396 20.32 3.68 -19.87
C GLN A 396 18.96 3.07 -19.51
N GLU A 397 18.92 1.79 -19.13
CA GLU A 397 17.68 1.11 -18.75
C GLU A 397 17.00 1.78 -17.56
N MET A 398 17.74 2.26 -16.55
CA MET A 398 17.20 3.05 -15.44
C MET A 398 16.46 4.32 -15.93
N ARG A 399 17.02 5.02 -16.92
CA ARG A 399 16.44 6.26 -17.48
C ARG A 399 15.24 5.97 -18.37
N ASP A 400 15.34 4.90 -19.15
CA ASP A 400 14.27 4.45 -20.03
C ASP A 400 13.06 3.97 -19.21
N GLU A 401 13.28 3.20 -18.14
CA GLU A 401 12.25 2.77 -17.20
C GLU A 401 11.68 3.95 -16.40
N ALA A 402 12.49 4.97 -16.07
CA ALA A 402 11.98 6.16 -15.39
C ALA A 402 11.23 7.13 -16.30
N GLU A 403 11.30 6.93 -17.62
CA GLU A 403 11.00 7.93 -18.65
C GLU A 403 11.71 9.29 -18.39
N ASP A 404 12.89 9.25 -17.78
CA ASP A 404 13.65 10.42 -17.35
C ASP A 404 15.14 10.33 -17.75
N SER A 405 15.46 10.99 -18.86
CA SER A 405 16.84 11.03 -19.38
C SER A 405 17.85 11.72 -18.46
N ALA A 406 17.41 12.49 -17.47
CA ALA A 406 18.27 13.19 -16.52
C ALA A 406 18.51 12.38 -15.23
N LEU A 407 17.85 11.23 -15.05
CA LEU A 407 18.06 10.37 -13.89
C LEU A 407 19.54 9.95 -13.80
N LEU A 408 20.12 10.12 -12.61
CA LEU A 408 21.53 9.86 -12.28
C LEU A 408 22.55 10.66 -13.11
N ALA A 409 22.18 11.82 -13.68
CA ALA A 409 23.10 12.65 -14.45
C ALA A 409 24.25 13.25 -13.61
N GLU A 410 24.07 13.32 -12.30
CA GLU A 410 25.04 13.75 -11.30
C GLU A 410 26.11 12.69 -10.98
N LEU A 411 25.85 11.42 -11.28
CA LEU A 411 26.80 10.34 -11.05
C LEU A 411 27.70 10.14 -12.27
N GLY A 412 29.02 10.12 -12.03
CA GLY A 412 29.98 9.60 -12.99
C GLY A 412 29.95 8.08 -13.03
N GLU A 413 30.53 7.48 -14.06
CA GLU A 413 30.58 6.03 -14.23
C GLU A 413 31.23 5.31 -13.04
N GLU A 414 32.33 5.84 -12.50
CA GLU A 414 33.00 5.28 -11.32
C GLU A 414 32.14 5.39 -10.05
N ASP A 415 31.33 6.45 -9.92
CA ASP A 415 30.38 6.57 -8.81
C ASP A 415 29.27 5.54 -8.94
N MET A 416 28.74 5.32 -10.15
CA MET A 416 27.73 4.28 -10.40
C MET A 416 28.27 2.88 -10.07
N LYS A 417 29.53 2.58 -10.45
CA LYS A 417 30.21 1.33 -10.06
C LYS A 417 30.32 1.20 -8.55
N ALA A 418 30.72 2.27 -7.86
CA ALA A 418 30.83 2.27 -6.41
C ALA A 418 29.47 2.02 -5.75
N VAL A 419 28.42 2.69 -6.23
CA VAL A 419 27.05 2.55 -5.72
C VAL A 419 26.52 1.13 -5.91
N LEU A 420 26.59 0.56 -7.12
CA LEU A 420 26.21 -0.83 -7.36
C LEU A 420 27.13 -1.84 -6.64
N GLY A 421 28.34 -1.41 -6.26
CA GLY A 421 29.27 -2.12 -5.39
C GLY A 421 28.88 -2.09 -3.90
N GLY A 422 27.89 -1.28 -3.51
CA GLY A 422 27.38 -1.13 -2.15
C GLY A 422 27.83 0.15 -1.43
N ASP A 423 28.45 1.10 -2.11
CA ASP A 423 28.69 2.44 -1.54
C ASP A 423 27.39 3.25 -1.54
N THR A 424 26.94 3.70 -0.38
CA THR A 424 25.68 4.45 -0.29
C THR A 424 25.81 5.93 -0.67
N LYS A 425 27.04 6.42 -0.85
CA LYS A 425 27.40 7.82 -1.16
C LYS A 425 26.59 8.80 -0.31
N ASP A 426 27.01 8.89 0.96
CA ASP A 426 26.38 9.71 2.00
C ASP A 426 24.93 9.29 2.32
N GLY A 427 24.59 8.02 2.09
CA GLY A 427 23.28 7.44 2.41
C GLY A 427 22.17 7.75 1.39
N VAL A 428 22.52 8.34 0.24
CA VAL A 428 21.55 8.74 -0.80
C VAL A 428 21.11 7.57 -1.65
N TYR A 429 22.00 6.62 -1.93
CA TYR A 429 21.72 5.50 -2.84
C TYR A 429 21.84 4.19 -2.09
N ASP A 430 20.93 3.27 -2.36
CA ASP A 430 21.01 1.91 -1.85
C ASP A 430 20.74 0.93 -3.00
N ALA A 431 21.75 0.13 -3.34
CA ALA A 431 21.69 -0.77 -4.48
C ALA A 431 20.92 -2.04 -4.15
N GLN A 432 19.86 -2.27 -4.92
CA GLN A 432 18.92 -3.36 -4.70
C GLN A 432 18.75 -4.14 -6.00
N PHE A 433 18.44 -5.43 -5.87
CA PHE A 433 18.00 -6.20 -7.03
C PHE A 433 17.02 -7.28 -6.60
N PHE A 434 16.21 -7.76 -7.52
CA PHE A 434 15.38 -8.94 -7.31
C PHE A 434 15.21 -9.73 -8.60
N ALA A 435 14.84 -11.00 -8.47
CA ALA A 435 14.43 -11.82 -9.59
C ALA A 435 12.90 -11.90 -9.63
N ASP A 436 12.33 -12.07 -10.82
CA ASP A 436 10.90 -12.21 -11.02
C ASP A 436 10.57 -13.22 -12.15
N ALA A 437 9.32 -13.21 -12.64
CA ALA A 437 8.88 -14.08 -13.73
C ALA A 437 9.72 -13.95 -15.01
N ASP A 438 10.07 -12.73 -15.37
CA ASP A 438 10.57 -12.34 -16.68
C ASP A 438 12.09 -12.12 -16.68
N GLY A 439 12.68 -11.76 -15.53
CA GLY A 439 14.10 -11.44 -15.47
C GLY A 439 14.66 -11.13 -14.09
N VAL A 440 15.68 -10.29 -14.11
CA VAL A 440 16.32 -9.69 -12.92
C VAL A 440 16.20 -8.19 -13.04
N GLU A 441 15.74 -7.54 -11.98
CA GLU A 441 15.69 -6.09 -11.88
C GLU A 441 16.82 -5.59 -10.99
N ILE A 442 17.61 -4.62 -11.47
CA ILE A 442 18.74 -4.02 -10.72
C ILE A 442 18.52 -2.53 -10.60
N GLY A 443 18.39 -2.01 -9.38
CA GLY A 443 17.96 -0.65 -9.14
C GLY A 443 18.57 0.00 -7.92
N LEU A 444 18.06 1.20 -7.63
CA LEU A 444 18.43 1.99 -6.47
C LEU A 444 17.18 2.39 -5.70
N SER A 445 17.23 2.28 -4.38
CA SER A 445 16.40 3.08 -3.50
C SER A 445 17.10 4.41 -3.23
N PHE A 446 16.34 5.51 -3.31
CA PHE A 446 16.85 6.87 -3.16
C PHE A 446 16.47 7.48 -1.82
N ARG A 447 17.39 8.28 -1.26
CA ARG A 447 17.20 9.10 -0.07
C ARG A 447 17.85 10.47 -0.26
N TYR A 448 17.49 11.14 -1.35
CA TYR A 448 17.96 12.50 -1.57
C TYR A 448 17.47 13.44 -0.46
N PRO A 449 18.32 14.39 -0.02
CA PRO A 449 17.85 15.53 0.75
C PRO A 449 16.71 16.27 0.03
N ALA A 450 15.76 16.79 0.79
CA ALA A 450 14.57 17.47 0.23
C ALA A 450 14.93 18.69 -0.65
N ASP A 451 16.06 19.35 -0.37
CA ASP A 451 16.58 20.51 -1.10
C ASP A 451 17.59 20.14 -2.19
N SER A 452 17.85 18.85 -2.42
CA SER A 452 18.77 18.41 -3.46
C SER A 452 18.21 18.73 -4.86
N PRO A 453 18.98 19.39 -5.74
CA PRO A 453 18.57 19.64 -7.12
C PRO A 453 18.45 18.34 -7.93
N ASP A 454 19.08 17.26 -7.46
CA ASP A 454 19.08 15.94 -8.07
C ASP A 454 17.89 15.09 -7.57
N ASN A 455 17.11 15.58 -6.59
CA ASN A 455 15.90 14.90 -6.15
C ASN A 455 14.80 15.01 -7.22
N ARG A 456 14.64 13.94 -7.99
CA ARG A 456 13.64 13.81 -9.06
C ARG A 456 12.24 13.41 -8.55
N GLY A 457 12.09 13.14 -7.25
CA GLY A 457 10.83 12.68 -6.64
C GLY A 457 10.62 11.17 -6.64
N TYR A 458 11.61 10.38 -7.10
CA TYR A 458 11.54 8.92 -7.06
C TYR A 458 11.98 8.37 -5.69
N ALA A 459 11.21 7.45 -5.13
CA ALA A 459 11.62 6.68 -3.95
C ALA A 459 12.61 5.55 -4.31
N TRP A 460 12.39 4.92 -5.45
CA TRP A 460 13.26 3.89 -6.03
C TRP A 460 12.95 3.77 -7.52
N VAL A 461 13.93 3.30 -8.29
CA VAL A 461 13.82 2.92 -9.71
C VAL A 461 14.65 1.67 -9.93
N THR A 462 14.19 0.78 -10.80
CA THR A 462 14.87 -0.45 -11.18
C THR A 462 15.05 -0.54 -12.68
N ALA A 463 16.16 -1.14 -13.13
CA ALA A 463 16.38 -1.48 -14.53
C ALA A 463 16.04 -2.96 -14.75
N PRO A 464 15.05 -3.28 -15.61
CA PRO A 464 14.69 -4.65 -15.91
C PRO A 464 15.65 -5.28 -16.94
N PHE A 465 16.05 -6.52 -16.70
CA PHE A 465 16.84 -7.33 -17.63
C PHE A 465 16.17 -8.69 -17.83
N ASP A 466 15.71 -8.98 -19.04
CA ASP A 466 15.13 -10.29 -19.34
C ASP A 466 16.22 -11.38 -19.17
N TYR A 467 15.84 -12.60 -18.78
CA TYR A 467 16.84 -13.66 -18.51
C TYR A 467 17.81 -13.93 -19.66
N ASP A 468 17.35 -13.77 -20.92
CA ASP A 468 18.18 -13.95 -22.12
C ASP A 468 19.27 -12.87 -22.28
N GLU A 469 19.11 -11.72 -21.61
CA GLU A 469 20.02 -10.57 -21.69
C GLU A 469 21.09 -10.61 -20.60
N THR A 470 20.82 -11.33 -19.50
CA THR A 470 21.70 -11.35 -18.32
C THR A 470 23.11 -11.87 -18.58
N GLY A 471 23.27 -12.78 -19.56
CA GLY A 471 24.55 -13.41 -19.89
C GLY A 471 25.67 -12.44 -20.30
N SER A 472 25.37 -11.19 -20.66
CA SER A 472 26.41 -10.19 -20.95
C SER A 472 27.08 -9.60 -19.71
N PHE A 473 26.45 -9.69 -18.53
CA PHE A 473 26.95 -9.12 -17.29
C PHE A 473 27.03 -10.11 -16.12
N SER A 474 26.45 -11.31 -16.24
CA SER A 474 26.48 -12.34 -15.21
C SER A 474 27.90 -12.67 -14.76
N THR A 475 28.10 -12.74 -13.44
CA THR A 475 29.28 -13.28 -12.78
C THR A 475 29.25 -14.81 -12.68
N ASP A 476 30.30 -15.41 -12.11
CA ASP A 476 30.34 -16.85 -11.77
C ASP A 476 29.58 -17.19 -10.46
N SER A 477 28.69 -16.32 -9.99
CA SER A 477 27.95 -16.51 -8.74
C SER A 477 26.99 -17.70 -8.79
N THR A 478 26.85 -18.38 -7.64
CA THR A 478 25.89 -19.48 -7.48
C THR A 478 24.43 -19.02 -7.59
N PHE A 479 24.16 -17.71 -7.52
CA PHE A 479 22.85 -17.12 -7.81
C PHE A 479 22.31 -17.59 -9.17
N TRP A 480 23.13 -17.52 -10.22
CA TRP A 480 22.72 -17.85 -11.58
C TRP A 480 22.33 -19.32 -11.73
N SER A 481 23.06 -20.22 -11.08
CA SER A 481 22.69 -21.64 -11.03
C SER A 481 21.46 -21.91 -10.14
N ALA A 482 21.23 -21.09 -9.11
CA ALA A 482 20.14 -21.26 -8.16
C ALA A 482 18.78 -20.83 -8.73
N LEU A 483 18.75 -20.04 -9.80
CA LEU A 483 17.52 -19.72 -10.54
C LEU A 483 16.82 -20.97 -11.11
N GLY A 484 17.55 -22.09 -11.29
CA GLY A 484 16.96 -23.36 -11.73
C GLY A 484 16.52 -23.37 -13.20
N ARG A 485 17.15 -22.53 -14.04
CA ARG A 485 16.82 -22.35 -15.45
C ARG A 485 17.94 -22.81 -16.38
#